data_AF-A0A9N8W5W8-F1
#
_entry.id   AF-A0A9N8W5W8-F1
#
_cell.length_a   1.000
_cell.length_b   1.000
_cell.length_c   1.000
_cell.angle_alpha   90.00
_cell.angle_beta   90.00
_cell.angle_gamma   90.00
#
_symmetry.space_group_name_H-M   'P 1'
#
loop_
_entity.id
_entity.type
_entity.pdbx_description
1 polymer ?
#
loop_
_entity_poly.entity_id
_entity_poly.type
_entity_poly.pdbx_seq_one_letter_code
_entity_poly.pdbx_strand_id
1 'polypeptide(L)'
;MKFLPISSLFIFVLVAFNFVSAQQPAVPAPQNVSSACQQEVIKLASSSDLNSCASFIKLYALQNKTMQSAASLTPIYDSYCAAPKCNDNITSADAVELQTQCQSELAMKDPTTSYLHTILVLNSPVKDSLCFKNSSGGYCDMDDNSAAVLNYLLGLNYTQPTDLSCSDCNKAIFNTFANYFKSNPQSVTTLSIDPTSFENFVISKCGSSFLDGTVPNTTSAPKKIKALFDLIYEYPKV
;
A
#
# COMPACT_ATOMS: atom_id res chain seq x y z
N MET A 1 8.33 51.88 1.12
CA MET A 1 8.02 50.46 1.36
C MET A 1 9.35 49.73 1.48
N LYS A 2 9.63 49.07 2.61
CA LYS A 2 10.91 48.35 2.85
C LYS A 2 10.74 46.91 2.37
N PHE A 3 11.52 46.51 1.37
CA PHE A 3 11.57 45.12 0.89
C PHE A 3 12.41 44.28 1.88
N LEU A 4 11.84 43.17 2.34
CA LEU A 4 12.56 42.16 3.12
C LEU A 4 13.49 41.36 2.19
N PRO A 5 14.71 41.02 2.62
CA PRO A 5 15.68 40.29 1.81
C PRO A 5 15.21 38.85 1.55
N ILE A 6 15.17 38.46 0.28
CA ILE A 6 14.75 37.15 -0.25
C ILE A 6 15.50 35.98 0.41
N SER A 7 16.71 36.22 0.92
CA SER A 7 17.54 35.21 1.60
C SER A 7 16.90 34.63 2.88
N SER A 8 15.99 35.37 3.54
CA SER A 8 15.33 34.88 4.76
C SER A 8 14.20 33.89 4.48
N LEU A 9 13.61 33.94 3.28
CA LEU A 9 12.46 33.10 2.93
C LEU A 9 12.87 31.64 2.66
N PHE A 10 14.07 31.40 2.13
CA PHE A 10 14.59 30.05 1.86
C PHE A 10 14.91 29.26 3.13
N ILE A 11 15.30 29.94 4.22
CA ILE A 11 15.60 29.28 5.51
C ILE A 11 14.30 28.79 6.16
N PHE A 12 13.21 29.56 6.08
CA PHE A 12 11.92 29.14 6.64
C PHE A 12 11.31 27.93 5.90
N VAL A 13 11.48 27.84 4.59
CA VAL A 13 10.98 26.69 3.80
C VAL A 13 11.71 25.41 4.17
N LEU A 14 13.04 25.43 4.33
CA LEU A 14 13.82 24.25 4.73
C LEU A 14 13.52 23.78 6.16
N VAL A 15 13.22 24.69 7.09
CA VAL A 15 12.84 24.32 8.47
C VAL A 15 11.44 23.69 8.50
N ALA A 16 10.48 24.18 7.71
CA ALA A 16 9.12 23.62 7.68
C ALA A 16 9.07 22.18 7.12
N PHE A 17 9.91 21.83 6.14
CA PHE A 17 9.95 20.46 5.61
C PHE A 17 10.57 19.44 6.58
N ASN A 18 11.44 19.86 7.49
CA ASN A 18 12.04 18.95 8.48
C ASN A 18 11.11 18.64 9.66
N PHE A 19 10.22 19.56 10.05
CA PHE A 19 9.33 19.34 11.19
C PHE A 19 8.15 18.38 10.89
N VAL A 20 7.72 18.25 9.64
CA VAL A 20 6.63 17.31 9.27
C VAL A 20 7.10 15.84 9.35
N SER A 21 8.40 15.57 9.31
CA SER A 21 8.94 14.21 9.38
C SER A 21 9.05 13.66 10.81
N ALA A 22 8.87 14.50 11.84
CA ALA A 22 9.11 14.12 13.24
C ALA A 22 7.86 13.64 14.00
N GLN A 23 6.68 13.61 13.37
CA GLN A 23 5.44 13.11 13.98
C GLN A 23 4.99 11.79 13.36
N GLN A 24 5.92 10.93 12.92
CA GLN A 24 5.56 9.55 12.63
C GLN A 24 5.03 8.93 13.94
N PRO A 25 3.79 8.42 13.96
CA PRO A 25 3.28 7.69 15.11
C PRO A 25 4.29 6.57 15.41
N ALA A 26 4.76 6.51 16.65
CA ALA A 26 5.59 5.38 17.05
C ALA A 26 4.78 4.10 16.79
N VAL A 27 5.30 3.23 15.92
CA VAL A 27 4.73 1.89 15.74
C VAL A 27 4.82 1.22 17.12
N PRO A 28 3.70 0.87 17.77
CA PRO A 28 3.73 0.24 19.07
C PRO A 28 4.57 -1.02 18.95
N ALA A 29 5.62 -1.10 19.76
CA ALA A 29 6.47 -2.28 19.78
C ALA A 29 5.59 -3.49 20.09
N PRO A 30 5.59 -4.53 19.25
CA PRO A 30 4.78 -5.72 19.50
C PRO A 30 5.19 -6.31 20.86
N GLN A 31 4.20 -6.51 21.73
CA GLN A 31 4.46 -7.05 23.06
C GLN A 31 4.64 -8.56 22.95
N ASN A 32 5.72 -9.10 23.53
CA ASN A 32 6.09 -10.52 23.50
C ASN A 32 6.73 -11.04 22.18
N VAL A 33 7.44 -10.19 21.43
CA VAL A 33 8.35 -10.68 20.39
C VAL A 33 9.76 -10.88 20.94
N SER A 34 10.52 -11.75 20.28
CA SER A 34 11.95 -11.92 20.50
C SER A 34 12.71 -10.62 20.24
N SER A 35 13.85 -10.47 20.90
CA SER A 35 14.72 -9.29 20.72
C SER A 35 15.21 -9.15 19.28
N ALA A 36 15.50 -10.25 18.60
CA ALA A 36 15.91 -10.27 17.19
C ALA A 36 14.80 -9.71 16.29
N CYS A 37 13.57 -10.22 16.45
CA CYS A 37 12.43 -9.74 15.69
C CYS A 37 12.14 -8.26 15.95
N GLN A 38 12.18 -7.84 17.23
CA GLN A 38 11.99 -6.44 17.59
C GLN A 38 13.00 -5.51 16.91
N GLN A 39 14.28 -5.91 16.87
CA GLN A 39 15.33 -5.14 16.21
C GLN A 39 15.09 -5.02 14.70
N GLU A 40 14.65 -6.10 14.06
CA GLU A 40 14.36 -6.07 12.62
C GLU A 40 13.15 -5.17 12.31
N VAL A 41 12.07 -5.22 13.11
CA VAL A 41 10.93 -4.31 12.96
C VAL A 41 11.34 -2.84 13.12
N ILE A 42 12.21 -2.53 14.09
CA ILE A 42 12.76 -1.17 14.29
C ILE A 42 13.61 -0.75 13.09
N LYS A 43 14.45 -1.65 12.56
CA LYS A 43 15.25 -1.42 11.35
C LYS A 43 14.37 -1.11 10.14
N LEU A 44 13.31 -1.87 9.92
CA LEU A 44 12.37 -1.62 8.83
C LEU A 44 11.67 -0.26 8.98
N ALA A 45 11.19 0.07 10.18
CA ALA A 45 10.54 1.36 10.45
C ALA A 45 11.48 2.57 10.24
N SER A 46 12.79 2.37 10.40
CA SER A 46 13.82 3.39 10.21
C SER A 46 14.50 3.35 8.84
N SER A 47 14.12 2.43 7.95
CA SER A 47 14.71 2.26 6.62
C SER A 47 14.43 3.50 5.75
N SER A 48 15.49 4.17 5.28
CA SER A 48 15.37 5.31 4.37
C SER A 48 14.73 4.91 3.04
N ASP A 49 15.03 3.71 2.55
CA ASP A 49 14.50 3.20 1.29
C ASP A 49 12.99 3.02 1.38
N LEU A 50 12.50 2.41 2.46
CA LEU A 50 11.08 2.23 2.70
C LEU A 50 10.36 3.56 3.01
N ASN A 51 11.01 4.51 3.68
CA ASN A 51 10.44 5.83 3.95
C ASN A 51 10.28 6.69 2.68
N SER A 52 11.12 6.46 1.67
CA SER A 52 11.10 7.19 0.41
C SER A 52 9.98 6.76 -0.56
N CYS A 53 9.37 5.60 -0.32
CA CYS A 53 8.36 5.01 -1.19
C CYS A 53 7.03 4.77 -0.45
N ALA A 54 6.03 4.23 -1.13
CA ALA A 54 4.75 3.88 -0.53
C ALA A 54 4.83 2.51 0.18
N SER A 55 5.57 2.48 1.27
CA SER A 55 5.76 1.30 2.12
C SER A 55 4.65 1.14 3.16
N PHE A 56 4.71 0.03 3.90
CA PHE A 56 3.82 -0.25 5.03
C PHE A 56 3.83 0.85 6.11
N ILE A 57 4.94 1.58 6.26
CA ILE A 57 5.07 2.66 7.25
C ILE A 57 4.01 3.73 7.00
N LYS A 58 3.74 4.03 5.72
CA LYS A 58 2.72 5.00 5.32
C LYS A 58 1.30 4.44 5.44
N LEU A 59 1.14 3.12 5.39
CA LEU A 59 -0.14 2.43 5.60
C LEU A 59 -0.51 2.32 7.08
N TYR A 60 0.43 2.50 8.02
CA TYR A 60 0.16 2.41 9.44
C TYR A 60 -0.97 3.36 9.89
N ALA A 61 -1.03 4.56 9.29
CA ALA A 61 -2.11 5.52 9.54
C ALA A 61 -3.52 5.00 9.18
N LEU A 62 -3.60 4.00 8.29
CA LEU A 62 -4.86 3.36 7.87
C LEU A 62 -5.29 2.22 8.81
N GLN A 63 -4.45 1.77 9.76
CA GLN A 63 -4.84 0.65 10.65
C GLN A 63 -5.96 1.03 11.62
N ASN A 64 -6.14 2.32 11.93
CA ASN A 64 -7.23 2.83 12.77
C ASN A 64 -8.47 3.29 11.97
N LYS A 65 -8.82 2.55 10.91
CA LYS A 65 -9.97 2.85 10.02
C LYS A 65 -11.31 2.92 10.76
N THR A 66 -11.52 2.11 11.80
CA THR A 66 -12.80 2.00 12.53
C THR A 66 -13.24 3.30 13.22
N MET A 67 -12.36 4.29 13.33
CA MET A 67 -12.67 5.60 13.92
C MET A 67 -12.65 6.75 12.90
N GLN A 68 -12.42 6.45 11.61
CA GLN A 68 -12.18 7.47 10.59
C GLN A 68 -13.27 7.44 9.53
N SER A 69 -13.82 8.61 9.22
CA SER A 69 -14.71 8.80 8.07
C SER A 69 -13.94 8.64 6.75
N ALA A 70 -14.64 8.31 5.66
CA ALA A 70 -14.03 8.29 4.32
C ALA A 70 -13.31 9.61 3.98
N ALA A 71 -13.88 10.75 4.37
CA ALA A 71 -13.29 12.07 4.16
C ALA A 71 -11.94 12.25 4.88
N SER A 72 -11.77 11.68 6.08
CA SER A 72 -10.49 11.71 6.81
C SER A 72 -9.44 10.75 6.26
N LEU A 73 -9.84 9.70 5.55
CA LEU A 73 -8.92 8.72 4.96
C LEU A 73 -8.36 9.19 3.61
N THR A 74 -9.14 9.94 2.82
CA THR A 74 -8.74 10.38 1.47
C THR A 74 -7.36 11.04 1.42
N PRO A 75 -6.99 11.98 2.31
CA PRO A 75 -5.66 12.59 2.28
C PRO A 75 -4.51 11.58 2.52
N ILE A 76 -4.76 10.54 3.33
CA ILE A 76 -3.77 9.48 3.60
C ILE A 76 -3.55 8.66 2.34
N TYR A 77 -4.63 8.27 1.66
CA TYR A 77 -4.53 7.56 0.39
C TYR A 77 -3.90 8.43 -0.71
N ASP A 78 -4.28 9.71 -0.83
CA ASP A 78 -3.68 10.61 -1.82
C ASP A 78 -2.16 10.72 -1.60
N SER A 79 -1.72 10.89 -0.34
CA SER A 79 -0.30 10.90 0.02
C SER A 79 0.40 9.58 -0.30
N TYR A 80 -0.22 8.45 0.07
CA TYR A 80 0.31 7.11 -0.20
C TYR A 80 0.42 6.84 -1.71
N CYS A 81 -0.60 7.21 -2.49
CA CYS A 81 -0.67 6.98 -3.92
C CYS A 81 0.19 7.94 -4.74
N ALA A 82 0.49 9.12 -4.22
CA ALA A 82 1.47 10.04 -4.80
C ALA A 82 2.92 9.57 -4.59
N ALA A 83 3.21 8.81 -3.53
CA ALA A 83 4.54 8.29 -3.26
C ALA A 83 4.95 7.24 -4.32
N PRO A 84 6.25 7.18 -4.71
CA PRO A 84 6.73 6.19 -5.67
C PRO A 84 6.54 4.78 -5.13
N LYS A 85 6.40 3.81 -6.04
CA LYS A 85 6.36 2.39 -5.69
C LYS A 85 7.71 1.97 -5.12
N CYS A 86 7.71 1.20 -4.03
CA CYS A 86 8.94 0.64 -3.50
C CYS A 86 9.55 -0.35 -4.52
N ASN A 87 10.86 -0.47 -4.52
CA ASN A 87 11.54 -1.45 -5.37
C ASN A 87 11.23 -2.87 -4.85
N ASP A 88 10.68 -3.72 -5.70
CA ASP A 88 10.26 -5.07 -5.32
C ASP A 88 11.43 -5.93 -4.83
N ASN A 89 12.67 -5.67 -5.28
CA ASN A 89 13.86 -6.37 -4.77
C ASN A 89 14.19 -5.95 -3.34
N ILE A 90 14.03 -4.66 -3.01
CA ILE A 90 14.27 -4.16 -1.65
C ILE A 90 13.23 -4.76 -0.71
N THR A 91 11.94 -4.67 -1.06
CA THR A 91 10.88 -5.19 -0.19
C THR A 91 10.93 -6.72 -0.06
N SER A 92 11.35 -7.44 -1.10
CA SER A 92 11.55 -8.89 -1.03
C SER A 92 12.74 -9.27 -0.15
N ALA A 93 13.85 -8.54 -0.24
CA ALA A 93 15.02 -8.76 0.63
C ALA A 93 14.66 -8.50 2.10
N ASP A 94 13.96 -7.39 2.37
CA ASP A 94 13.45 -7.04 3.68
C ASP A 94 12.46 -8.09 4.21
N ALA A 95 11.60 -8.67 3.36
CA ALA A 95 10.71 -9.76 3.74
C ALA A 95 11.48 -11.02 4.18
N VAL A 96 12.54 -11.40 3.45
CA VAL A 96 13.38 -12.57 3.79
C VAL A 96 14.13 -12.35 5.10
N GLU A 97 14.67 -11.14 5.32
CA GLU A 97 15.36 -10.80 6.57
C GLU A 97 14.36 -10.84 7.73
N LEU A 98 13.18 -10.23 7.58
CA LEU A 98 12.11 -10.30 8.57
C LEU A 98 11.71 -11.75 8.86
N GLN A 99 11.57 -12.58 7.81
CA GLN A 99 11.25 -13.99 7.98
C GLN A 99 12.29 -14.74 8.82
N THR A 100 13.56 -14.40 8.63
CA THR A 100 14.69 -15.00 9.34
C THR A 100 14.73 -14.54 10.80
N GLN A 101 14.64 -13.24 11.04
CA GLN A 101 14.75 -12.65 12.38
C GLN A 101 13.49 -12.85 13.24
N CYS A 102 12.33 -13.03 12.60
CA CYS A 102 11.04 -13.23 13.25
C CYS A 102 10.44 -14.62 13.01
N GLN A 103 11.28 -15.64 12.79
CA GLN A 103 10.82 -16.98 12.44
C GLN A 103 9.84 -17.55 13.49
N SER A 104 10.13 -17.35 14.78
CA SER A 104 9.26 -17.80 15.89
C SER A 104 7.88 -17.12 15.86
N GLU A 105 7.85 -15.82 15.63
CA GLU A 105 6.65 -15.00 15.61
C GLU A 105 5.78 -15.34 14.42
N LEU A 106 6.39 -15.53 13.24
CA LEU A 106 5.69 -16.00 12.05
C LEU A 106 5.14 -17.42 12.23
N ALA A 107 5.89 -18.32 12.87
CA ALA A 107 5.41 -19.67 13.20
C ALA A 107 4.21 -19.65 14.17
N MET A 108 4.20 -18.69 15.11
CA MET A 108 3.07 -18.45 16.02
C MET A 108 1.94 -17.63 15.38
N LYS A 109 2.09 -17.19 14.12
CA LYS A 109 1.17 -16.30 13.41
C LYS A 109 0.89 -15.01 14.18
N ASP A 110 1.93 -14.40 14.75
CA ASP A 110 1.83 -13.07 15.36
C ASP A 110 1.20 -12.09 14.35
N PRO A 111 0.09 -11.40 14.68
CA PRO A 111 -0.63 -10.57 13.72
C PRO A 111 0.23 -9.45 13.11
N THR A 112 1.09 -8.83 13.91
CA THR A 112 1.89 -7.68 13.47
C THR A 112 2.98 -8.12 12.51
N THR A 113 3.74 -9.13 12.89
CA THR A 113 4.83 -9.67 12.07
C THR A 113 4.28 -10.33 10.80
N SER A 114 3.16 -11.06 10.90
CA SER A 114 2.52 -11.69 9.73
C SER A 114 1.99 -10.64 8.74
N TYR A 115 1.37 -9.57 9.25
CA TYR A 115 0.93 -8.44 8.43
C TYR A 115 2.12 -7.78 7.74
N LEU A 116 3.18 -7.46 8.49
CA LEU A 116 4.36 -6.79 7.96
C LEU A 116 5.05 -7.61 6.87
N HIS A 117 5.27 -8.90 7.13
CA HIS A 117 5.83 -9.83 6.16
C HIS A 117 4.97 -9.89 4.90
N THR A 118 3.65 -10.02 5.04
CA THR A 118 2.72 -10.09 3.90
C THR A 118 2.75 -8.81 3.07
N ILE A 119 2.76 -7.63 3.70
CA ILE A 119 2.82 -6.36 2.96
C ILE A 119 4.18 -6.17 2.27
N LEU A 120 5.28 -6.65 2.84
CA LEU A 120 6.59 -6.59 2.17
C LEU A 120 6.63 -7.49 0.93
N VAL A 121 6.14 -8.73 1.05
CA VAL A 121 6.03 -9.68 -0.07
C VAL A 121 5.07 -9.17 -1.14
N LEU A 122 3.92 -8.62 -0.74
CA LEU A 122 2.86 -8.18 -1.64
C LEU A 122 2.85 -6.67 -1.87
N ASN A 123 3.97 -5.98 -1.61
CA ASN A 123 4.06 -4.52 -1.67
C ASN A 123 3.54 -3.98 -3.02
N SER A 124 3.93 -4.65 -4.09
CA SER A 124 3.62 -4.26 -5.46
C SER A 124 2.10 -4.28 -5.75
N PRO A 125 1.40 -5.42 -5.61
CA PRO A 125 -0.05 -5.48 -5.84
C PRO A 125 -0.86 -4.75 -4.77
N VAL A 126 -0.38 -4.65 -3.52
CA VAL A 126 -1.02 -3.85 -2.46
C VAL A 126 -1.09 -2.39 -2.86
N LYS A 127 0.05 -1.81 -3.28
CA LYS A 127 0.10 -0.40 -3.63
C LYS A 127 -0.86 -0.08 -4.76
N ASP A 128 -0.81 -0.88 -5.81
CA ASP A 128 -1.65 -0.66 -6.99
C ASP A 128 -3.14 -0.78 -6.62
N SER A 129 -3.50 -1.79 -5.82
CA SER A 129 -4.86 -2.05 -5.36
C SER A 129 -5.44 -0.94 -4.48
N LEU A 130 -4.68 -0.47 -3.49
CA LEU A 130 -5.08 0.64 -2.62
C LEU A 130 -5.23 1.97 -3.37
N CYS A 131 -4.60 2.09 -4.54
CA CYS A 131 -4.61 3.30 -5.34
C CYS A 131 -5.62 3.29 -6.49
N PHE A 132 -6.35 2.18 -6.70
CA PHE A 132 -7.47 2.18 -7.63
C PHE A 132 -8.58 3.09 -7.12
N LYS A 133 -9.14 3.87 -8.04
CA LYS A 133 -10.30 4.74 -7.79
C LYS A 133 -11.49 4.23 -8.61
N ASN A 134 -12.70 4.29 -8.05
CA ASN A 134 -13.92 4.00 -8.78
C ASN A 134 -14.28 5.14 -9.76
N SER A 135 -15.36 4.98 -10.52
CA SER A 135 -15.85 5.98 -11.48
C SER A 135 -16.26 7.32 -10.86
N SER A 136 -16.52 7.35 -9.55
CA SER A 136 -16.80 8.58 -8.78
C SER A 136 -15.53 9.23 -8.21
N GLY A 137 -14.35 8.64 -8.43
CA GLY A 137 -13.06 9.12 -7.92
C GLY A 137 -12.74 8.72 -6.48
N GLY A 138 -13.60 7.94 -5.81
CA GLY A 138 -13.33 7.38 -4.48
C GLY A 138 -12.42 6.17 -4.56
N TYR A 139 -11.57 5.95 -3.56
CA TYR A 139 -10.68 4.78 -3.52
C TYR A 139 -11.47 3.48 -3.41
N CYS A 140 -11.08 2.46 -4.17
CA CYS A 140 -11.76 1.16 -4.18
C CYS A 140 -11.77 0.52 -2.79
N ASP A 141 -10.67 0.58 -2.04
CA ASP A 141 -10.57 0.02 -0.67
C ASP A 141 -11.36 0.80 0.41
N MET A 142 -12.13 1.82 0.02
CA MET A 142 -13.13 2.46 0.89
C MET A 142 -14.53 1.87 0.73
N ASP A 143 -14.77 1.07 -0.30
CA ASP A 143 -15.98 0.28 -0.46
C ASP A 143 -15.83 -1.04 0.31
N ASP A 144 -16.82 -1.37 1.16
CA ASP A 144 -16.75 -2.54 2.06
C ASP A 144 -16.52 -3.85 1.31
N ASN A 145 -17.10 -3.99 0.10
CA ASN A 145 -16.95 -5.18 -0.71
C ASN A 145 -15.50 -5.36 -1.20
N SER A 146 -14.94 -4.28 -1.75
CA SER A 146 -13.57 -4.25 -2.26
C SER A 146 -12.54 -4.37 -1.13
N ALA A 147 -12.81 -3.79 0.03
CA ALA A 147 -11.98 -3.93 1.22
C ALA A 147 -11.98 -5.37 1.75
N ALA A 148 -13.14 -6.05 1.76
CA ALA A 148 -13.22 -7.46 2.13
C ALA A 148 -12.41 -8.35 1.18
N VAL A 149 -12.48 -8.08 -0.13
CA VAL A 149 -11.68 -8.77 -1.15
C VAL A 149 -10.19 -8.56 -0.91
N LEU A 150 -9.75 -7.30 -0.74
CA LEU A 150 -8.33 -7.00 -0.50
C LEU A 150 -7.83 -7.66 0.78
N ASN A 151 -8.58 -7.56 1.88
CA ASN A 151 -8.21 -8.19 3.16
C ASN A 151 -8.10 -9.71 3.06
N TYR A 152 -8.97 -10.35 2.28
CA TYR A 152 -8.86 -11.79 2.00
C TYR A 152 -7.59 -12.09 1.19
N LEU A 153 -7.32 -11.36 0.10
CA LEU A 153 -6.12 -11.55 -0.71
C LEU A 153 -4.80 -11.35 0.06
N LEU A 154 -4.83 -10.49 1.08
CA LEU A 154 -3.72 -10.26 2.01
C LEU A 154 -3.69 -11.26 3.18
N GLY A 155 -4.58 -12.24 3.23
CA GLY A 155 -4.66 -13.20 4.33
C GLY A 155 -4.97 -12.58 5.70
N LEU A 156 -5.47 -11.35 5.73
CA LEU A 156 -5.88 -10.65 6.96
C LEU A 156 -7.26 -11.11 7.43
N ASN A 157 -8.05 -11.65 6.50
CA ASN A 157 -9.28 -12.35 6.80
C ASN A 157 -9.24 -13.75 6.19
N TYR A 158 -9.35 -14.78 7.03
CA TYR A 158 -9.40 -16.17 6.59
C TYR A 158 -10.76 -16.57 6.01
N THR A 159 -11.81 -15.77 6.28
CA THR A 159 -13.14 -16.03 5.77
C THR A 159 -13.25 -15.43 4.37
N GLN A 160 -13.46 -16.31 3.38
CA GLN A 160 -13.72 -15.89 2.02
C GLN A 160 -14.97 -14.98 1.96
N PRO A 161 -14.91 -13.82 1.27
CA PRO A 161 -16.09 -12.98 1.06
C PRO A 161 -17.20 -13.78 0.38
N THR A 162 -18.40 -13.81 0.98
CA THR A 162 -19.56 -14.51 0.42
C THR A 162 -20.31 -13.69 -0.62
N ASP A 163 -20.33 -12.38 -0.39
CA ASP A 163 -20.95 -11.40 -1.27
C ASP A 163 -19.84 -10.76 -2.08
N LEU A 164 -19.65 -11.19 -3.33
CA LEU A 164 -18.69 -10.61 -4.25
C LEU A 164 -19.43 -9.77 -5.29
N SER A 165 -19.13 -8.47 -5.35
CA SER A 165 -19.60 -7.60 -6.42
C SER A 165 -18.69 -7.73 -7.64
N CYS A 166 -19.26 -7.89 -8.83
CA CYS A 166 -18.50 -7.94 -10.08
C CYS A 166 -18.21 -6.53 -10.62
N SER A 167 -17.65 -5.67 -9.76
CA SER A 167 -17.33 -4.28 -10.06
C SER A 167 -15.96 -4.12 -10.73
N ASP A 168 -15.73 -2.97 -11.37
CA ASP A 168 -14.42 -2.63 -11.93
C ASP A 168 -13.32 -2.57 -10.87
N CYS A 169 -13.65 -2.11 -9.65
CA CYS A 169 -12.73 -2.10 -8.51
C CYS A 169 -12.26 -3.51 -8.16
N ASN A 170 -13.19 -4.44 -7.99
CA ASN A 170 -12.84 -5.83 -7.68
C ASN A 170 -12.08 -6.47 -8.82
N LYS A 171 -12.49 -6.26 -10.08
CA LYS A 171 -11.76 -6.74 -11.25
C LYS A 171 -10.31 -6.24 -11.26
N ALA A 172 -10.10 -4.94 -11.00
CA ALA A 172 -8.79 -4.33 -10.92
C ALA A 172 -7.91 -4.97 -9.84
N ILE A 173 -8.45 -5.14 -8.63
CA ILE A 173 -7.75 -5.76 -7.50
C ILE A 173 -7.38 -7.22 -7.86
N PHE A 174 -8.33 -8.04 -8.29
CA PHE A 174 -8.06 -9.44 -8.61
C PHE A 174 -7.03 -9.62 -9.70
N ASN A 175 -7.20 -8.94 -10.84
CA ASN A 175 -6.26 -9.10 -11.95
C ASN A 175 -4.86 -8.62 -11.57
N THR A 176 -4.76 -7.61 -10.69
CA THR A 176 -3.46 -7.17 -10.15
C THR A 176 -2.79 -8.26 -9.32
N PHE A 177 -3.50 -8.88 -8.37
CA PHE A 177 -2.94 -9.98 -7.57
C PHE A 177 -2.69 -11.24 -8.40
N ALA A 178 -3.61 -11.64 -9.27
CA ALA A 178 -3.46 -12.81 -10.12
C ALA A 178 -2.25 -12.68 -11.07
N ASN A 179 -2.06 -11.50 -11.68
CA ASN A 179 -0.88 -11.23 -12.51
C ASN A 179 0.41 -11.23 -11.69
N TYR A 180 0.36 -10.69 -10.47
CA TYR A 180 1.51 -10.71 -9.56
C TYR A 180 1.89 -12.15 -9.17
N PHE A 181 0.93 -12.98 -8.76
CA PHE A 181 1.18 -14.38 -8.40
C PHE A 181 1.71 -15.21 -9.56
N LYS A 182 1.21 -14.99 -10.79
CA LYS A 182 1.72 -15.65 -11.99
C LYS A 182 3.20 -15.31 -12.27
N SER A 183 3.60 -14.07 -12.00
CA SER A 183 4.99 -13.62 -12.19
C SER A 183 5.89 -13.88 -10.97
N ASN A 184 5.31 -14.13 -9.80
CA ASN A 184 5.99 -14.31 -8.52
C ASN A 184 5.41 -15.52 -7.75
N PRO A 185 5.51 -16.75 -8.29
CA PRO A 185 4.84 -17.93 -7.71
C PRO A 185 5.26 -18.21 -6.26
N GLN A 186 6.47 -17.84 -5.85
CA GLN A 186 6.94 -17.96 -4.47
C GLN A 186 6.08 -17.18 -3.46
N SER A 187 5.50 -16.05 -3.86
CA SER A 187 4.68 -15.19 -2.98
C SER A 187 3.40 -15.86 -2.51
N VAL A 188 2.89 -16.86 -3.24
CA VAL A 188 1.68 -17.60 -2.85
C VAL A 188 1.96 -18.54 -1.68
N THR A 189 3.16 -19.10 -1.60
CA THR A 189 3.51 -20.10 -0.56
C THR A 189 3.52 -19.52 0.85
N THR A 190 3.67 -18.20 0.96
CA THR A 190 3.68 -17.47 2.23
C THR A 190 2.29 -17.01 2.66
N LEU A 191 1.26 -17.15 1.81
CA LEU A 191 -0.09 -16.74 2.14
C LEU A 191 -0.87 -17.88 2.76
N SER A 192 -1.75 -17.53 3.71
CA SER A 192 -2.65 -18.49 4.34
C SER A 192 -3.95 -18.73 3.54
N ILE A 193 -4.03 -18.21 2.31
CA ILE A 193 -5.18 -18.38 1.42
C ILE A 193 -4.84 -19.36 0.30
N ASP A 194 -5.86 -20.02 -0.25
CA ASP A 194 -5.76 -20.77 -1.50
C ASP A 194 -6.24 -19.87 -2.66
N PRO A 195 -5.31 -19.32 -3.48
CA PRO A 195 -5.70 -18.46 -4.60
C PRO A 195 -6.54 -19.22 -5.64
N THR A 196 -6.32 -20.52 -5.82
CA THR A 196 -7.03 -21.31 -6.84
C THR A 196 -8.50 -21.46 -6.46
N SER A 197 -8.79 -21.80 -5.20
CA SER A 197 -10.17 -21.85 -4.70
C SER A 197 -10.87 -20.50 -4.88
N PHE A 198 -10.16 -19.41 -4.59
CA PHE A 198 -10.74 -18.08 -4.69
C PHE A 198 -10.94 -17.61 -6.14
N GLU A 199 -10.01 -17.90 -7.04
CA GLU A 199 -10.17 -17.66 -8.48
C GLU A 199 -11.40 -18.41 -9.02
N ASN A 200 -11.57 -19.68 -8.66
CA ASN A 200 -12.75 -20.47 -9.05
C ASN A 200 -14.05 -19.85 -8.52
N PHE A 201 -14.05 -19.36 -7.28
CA PHE A 201 -15.18 -18.63 -6.72
C PHE A 201 -15.49 -17.36 -7.52
N VAL A 202 -14.50 -16.54 -7.83
CA VAL A 202 -14.66 -15.32 -8.64
C VAL A 202 -15.21 -15.66 -10.02
N ILE A 203 -14.68 -16.69 -10.70
CA ILE A 203 -15.19 -17.15 -12.01
C ILE A 203 -16.65 -17.61 -11.91
N SER A 204 -17.02 -18.34 -10.85
CA SER A 204 -18.39 -18.80 -10.65
C SER A 204 -19.39 -17.65 -10.45
N LYS A 205 -18.95 -16.52 -9.88
CA LYS A 205 -19.78 -15.36 -9.58
C LYS A 205 -19.81 -14.33 -10.70
N CYS A 206 -18.67 -14.07 -11.32
CA CYS A 206 -18.47 -12.96 -12.26
C CYS A 206 -18.15 -13.39 -13.69
N GLY A 207 -17.97 -14.69 -13.93
CA GLY A 207 -17.58 -15.24 -15.23
C GLY A 207 -16.08 -15.23 -15.47
N SER A 208 -15.62 -16.06 -16.41
CA SER A 208 -14.18 -16.22 -16.72
C SER A 208 -13.53 -14.96 -17.29
N SER A 209 -14.28 -14.10 -17.97
CA SER A 209 -13.80 -12.81 -18.50
C SER A 209 -13.51 -11.78 -17.40
N PHE A 210 -13.88 -12.06 -16.15
CA PHE A 210 -13.53 -11.20 -15.03
C PHE A 210 -12.05 -11.30 -14.68
N LEU A 211 -11.46 -12.50 -14.80
CA LEU A 211 -10.04 -12.79 -14.52
C LEU A 211 -9.21 -12.89 -15.80
N ASP A 212 -9.38 -11.93 -16.71
CA ASP A 212 -8.70 -11.87 -18.01
C ASP A 212 -7.28 -11.27 -17.93
N GLY A 213 -6.81 -10.89 -16.74
CA GLY A 213 -5.52 -10.24 -16.53
C GLY A 213 -5.52 -8.75 -16.85
N THR A 214 -6.67 -8.15 -17.20
CA THR A 214 -6.77 -6.71 -17.50
C THR A 214 -7.32 -5.91 -16.32
N VAL A 215 -6.70 -4.76 -16.07
CA VAL A 215 -7.20 -3.77 -15.12
C VAL A 215 -8.11 -2.79 -15.88
N PRO A 216 -9.38 -2.58 -15.48
CA PRO A 216 -10.28 -1.65 -16.15
C PRO A 216 -9.72 -0.22 -16.23
N ASN A 217 -9.93 0.47 -17.35
CA ASN A 217 -9.50 1.86 -17.54
C ASN A 217 -10.27 2.86 -16.65
N THR A 218 -11.44 2.44 -16.14
CA THR A 218 -12.27 3.18 -15.19
C THR A 218 -11.65 3.24 -13.80
N THR A 219 -10.70 2.34 -13.50
CA THR A 219 -9.87 2.39 -12.30
C THR A 219 -8.53 3.04 -12.63
N SER A 220 -8.51 4.37 -12.69
CA SER A 220 -7.27 5.10 -12.96
C SER A 220 -6.37 5.14 -11.73
N ALA A 221 -5.15 4.61 -11.85
CA ALA A 221 -4.02 5.07 -11.05
C ALA A 221 -3.81 6.58 -11.33
N PRO A 222 -3.31 7.38 -10.36
CA PRO A 222 -3.12 8.81 -10.58
C PRO A 222 -2.32 9.02 -11.86
N LYS A 223 -2.94 9.66 -12.87
CA LYS A 223 -2.22 10.16 -14.04
C LYS A 223 -1.07 10.97 -13.46
N LYS A 224 0.18 10.56 -13.72
CA LYS A 224 1.34 11.43 -13.48
C LYS A 224 0.94 12.79 -14.02
N ILE A 225 0.82 13.78 -13.14
CA ILE A 225 0.60 15.17 -13.55
C ILE A 225 1.91 15.61 -14.21
N LYS A 226 2.14 15.14 -15.43
CA LYS A 226 3.19 15.64 -16.32
C LYS A 226 2.89 17.10 -16.71
N ALA A 227 1.63 17.53 -16.53
CA ALA A 227 1.15 18.84 -16.95
C ALA A 227 1.53 20.03 -16.02
N LEU A 228 1.98 19.81 -14.77
CA LEU A 228 2.30 20.95 -13.89
C LEU A 228 3.73 21.47 -14.06
N PHE A 229 4.67 20.64 -14.54
CA PHE A 229 6.04 21.09 -14.82
C PHE A 229 6.15 21.82 -16.16
N ASP A 230 5.33 21.46 -17.16
CA ASP A 230 5.32 22.14 -18.46
C ASP A 230 4.67 23.54 -18.38
N LEU A 231 3.78 23.80 -17.40
CA LEU A 231 3.16 25.12 -17.19
C LEU A 231 4.03 26.13 -16.43
N ILE A 232 5.11 25.69 -15.77
CA ILE A 232 6.00 26.60 -15.01
C ILE A 232 7.19 27.08 -15.86
N TYR A 233 7.48 26.42 -17.00
CA TYR A 233 8.63 26.74 -17.86
C TYR A 233 8.34 27.54 -19.14
N GLU A 234 7.08 27.94 -19.39
CA GLU A 234 6.78 28.97 -20.41
C GLU A 234 6.77 30.37 -19.77
N TYR A 235 7.96 30.86 -19.38
CA TYR A 235 8.16 32.31 -19.26
C TYR A 235 8.70 32.84 -20.61
N PRO A 236 8.08 33.86 -21.21
CA PRO A 236 8.58 34.44 -22.44
C PRO A 236 9.91 35.15 -22.14
N LYS A 237 10.94 34.84 -22.94
CA LYS A 237 12.12 35.70 -23.03
C LYS A 237 11.65 37.07 -23.53
N VAL A 238 11.74 38.08 -22.67
CA VAL A 238 11.72 39.50 -23.07
C VAL A 238 13.16 39.97 -23.16
#